data_AF-A0A1W2FV29-F1
#
_entry.id   AF-A0A1W2FV29-F1
#
_cell.length_a   1.000
_cell.length_b   1.000
_cell.length_c   1.000
_cell.angle_alpha   90.00
_cell.angle_beta   90.00
_cell.angle_gamma   90.00
#
_symmetry.space_group_name_H-M   'P 1'
#
loop_
_entity.id
_entity.type
_entity.pdbx_description
1 polymer ?
#
loop_
_entity_poly.entity_id
_entity_poly.type
_entity_poly.pdbx_seq_one_letter_code
_entity_poly.pdbx_strand_id
1 'polypeptide(L)'
;MVVVSLALLSFLAPADNPSTGTADASSTAEPADLLRKCPILKRGQRDPVDGNKCVRELQKKLQSLGYDQQLTGIFADRTEANVKAFQRSRSIDPPVGIFGPKTRDALLGPPQQPDIPEPIFSTDPCTNTRCSIYLSRTTTRKYAGLIAERPLAATAVSTAILRTACAQLKVLFAAVVCQVVADHYAARVKTALANASQQHACLRITLTRPDASQVPLTFTPDKSSRCQA
;
A
#
# COMPACT_ATOMS: atom_id res chain seq x y z
N MET A 1 23.66 74.00 -4.29
CA MET A 1 22.71 73.09 -4.98
C MET A 1 23.52 72.11 -5.81
N VAL A 2 23.47 70.85 -5.39
CA VAL A 2 23.48 69.59 -6.17
C VAL A 2 24.59 69.32 -7.21
N VAL A 3 25.52 68.48 -6.76
CA VAL A 3 26.10 67.25 -7.35
C VAL A 3 26.74 67.28 -8.74
N VAL A 4 28.06 67.06 -8.74
CA VAL A 4 28.94 66.71 -9.88
C VAL A 4 29.11 65.18 -9.93
N SER A 5 28.91 64.61 -11.13
CA SER A 5 29.27 63.24 -11.50
C SER A 5 30.78 63.00 -11.46
N LEU A 6 31.20 61.86 -10.89
CA LEU A 6 32.47 61.22 -11.25
C LEU A 6 32.35 59.70 -11.12
N ALA A 7 32.94 59.01 -12.07
CA ALA A 7 32.89 57.58 -12.26
C ALA A 7 34.18 56.87 -11.76
N LEU A 8 34.04 55.55 -11.62
CA LEU A 8 35.03 54.47 -11.80
C LEU A 8 35.86 53.90 -10.62
N LEU A 9 36.03 52.57 -10.74
CA LEU A 9 36.93 51.59 -10.08
C LEU A 9 36.38 50.96 -8.78
N SER A 10 36.42 49.66 -8.47
CA SER A 10 36.82 48.41 -9.15
C SER A 10 36.40 47.23 -8.24
N PHE A 11 36.11 46.07 -8.85
CA PHE A 11 36.23 44.67 -8.35
C PHE A 11 36.20 44.34 -6.84
N LEU A 12 35.35 43.38 -6.45
CA LEU A 12 35.76 42.08 -5.88
C LEU A 12 34.55 41.12 -5.83
N ALA A 13 34.72 39.92 -6.39
CA ALA A 13 33.88 38.76 -6.09
C ALA A 13 34.23 38.20 -4.70
N PRO A 14 33.33 37.40 -4.10
CA PRO A 14 33.74 36.03 -3.83
C PRO A 14 32.68 35.00 -4.21
N ALA A 15 33.18 33.87 -4.74
CA ALA A 15 32.52 32.59 -4.71
C ALA A 15 32.30 32.16 -3.25
N ASP A 16 31.15 31.57 -2.94
CA ASP A 16 31.12 30.16 -2.54
C ASP A 16 29.67 29.70 -2.35
N ASN A 17 29.38 28.61 -3.03
CA ASN A 17 28.14 27.86 -2.96
C ASN A 17 28.49 26.60 -2.15
N PRO A 18 27.96 26.41 -0.93
CA PRO A 18 27.94 25.09 -0.32
C PRO A 18 26.53 24.55 -0.37
N SER A 19 26.37 23.57 -1.25
CA SER A 19 25.32 22.55 -1.22
C SER A 19 25.09 22.03 0.20
N THR A 20 24.00 22.44 0.85
CA THR A 20 23.36 21.59 1.86
C THR A 20 22.51 20.56 1.13
N GLY A 21 23.16 19.42 0.87
CA GLY A 21 22.48 18.18 0.55
C GLY A 21 21.61 17.78 1.73
N THR A 22 20.32 18.09 1.63
CA THR A 22 19.30 17.35 2.36
C THR A 22 19.20 16.01 1.65
N ALA A 23 19.74 14.99 2.32
CA ALA A 23 19.70 13.60 1.87
C ALA A 23 18.25 13.21 1.56
N ASP A 24 18.00 13.10 0.26
CA ASP A 24 16.81 12.49 -0.32
C ASP A 24 16.84 11.00 0.07
N ALA A 25 16.22 10.66 1.19
CA ALA A 25 16.00 9.29 1.62
C ALA A 25 14.82 8.64 0.84
N SER A 26 14.76 8.90 -0.46
CA SER A 26 13.70 8.43 -1.36
C SER A 26 14.27 7.99 -2.72
N SER A 27 15.36 7.23 -2.72
CA SER A 27 15.91 6.60 -3.94
C SER A 27 16.43 5.17 -3.67
N THR A 28 15.68 4.41 -2.88
CA THR A 28 15.90 2.96 -2.69
C THR A 28 14.68 2.12 -3.09
N ALA A 29 13.56 2.75 -3.46
CA ALA A 29 12.31 2.08 -3.85
C ALA A 29 12.14 1.90 -5.37
N GLU A 30 12.80 2.73 -6.19
CA GLU A 30 12.64 2.76 -7.65
C GLU A 30 12.99 1.42 -8.35
N PRO A 31 14.11 0.75 -8.02
CA PRO A 31 14.49 -0.50 -8.70
C PRO A 31 13.53 -1.67 -8.41
N ALA A 32 12.96 -1.72 -7.21
CA ALA A 32 12.00 -2.74 -6.82
C ALA A 32 10.65 -2.53 -7.51
N ASP A 33 10.20 -1.29 -7.65
CA ASP A 33 8.94 -0.95 -8.33
C ASP A 33 8.99 -1.29 -9.83
N LEU A 34 10.13 -1.04 -10.49
CA LEU A 34 10.33 -1.46 -11.89
C LEU A 34 10.21 -2.98 -12.06
N LEU A 35 10.92 -3.76 -11.23
CA LEU A 35 10.86 -5.23 -11.28
C LEU A 35 9.46 -5.79 -11.00
N ARG A 36 8.63 -5.07 -10.22
CA ARG A 36 7.24 -5.45 -9.97
C ARG A 36 6.35 -5.31 -11.19
N LYS A 37 6.65 -4.38 -12.10
CA LYS A 37 5.87 -4.12 -13.33
C LYS A 37 6.30 -4.97 -14.52
N CYS A 38 7.48 -5.57 -14.47
CA CYS A 38 8.00 -6.41 -15.55
C CYS A 38 7.11 -7.61 -15.86
N PRO A 39 7.00 -8.09 -17.10
CA PRO A 39 6.31 -9.36 -17.38
C PRO A 39 7.11 -10.55 -16.84
N ILE A 40 6.65 -11.77 -17.15
CA ILE A 40 7.40 -12.99 -16.83
C ILE A 40 8.72 -12.98 -17.61
N LEU A 41 9.84 -13.10 -16.90
CA LEU A 41 11.16 -13.17 -17.53
C LEU A 41 11.70 -14.59 -17.63
N LYS A 42 12.28 -14.94 -18.77
CA LYS A 42 12.84 -16.27 -19.05
C LYS A 42 14.01 -16.20 -20.04
N ARG A 43 14.74 -17.31 -20.16
CA ARG A 43 15.90 -17.41 -21.07
C ARG A 43 15.56 -16.96 -22.49
N GLY A 44 16.49 -16.23 -23.11
CA GLY A 44 16.41 -15.71 -24.48
C GLY A 44 15.87 -14.28 -24.57
N GLN A 45 15.29 -13.74 -23.51
CA GLN A 45 14.85 -12.35 -23.48
C GLN A 45 16.03 -11.39 -23.28
N ARG A 46 15.89 -10.18 -23.84
CA ARG A 46 16.83 -9.08 -23.70
C ARG A 46 16.05 -7.79 -23.45
N ASP A 47 16.67 -6.85 -22.74
CA ASP A 47 16.11 -5.52 -22.58
C ASP A 47 16.13 -4.74 -23.92
N PRO A 48 15.17 -3.83 -24.13
CA PRO A 48 14.02 -3.55 -23.26
C PRO A 48 12.92 -4.63 -23.39
N VAL A 49 12.27 -4.94 -22.27
CA VAL A 49 11.06 -5.76 -22.21
C VAL A 49 9.90 -4.86 -21.80
N ASP A 50 8.88 -4.73 -22.65
CA ASP A 50 7.77 -3.77 -22.48
C ASP A 50 8.25 -2.33 -22.19
N GLY A 51 9.30 -1.90 -22.89
CA GLY A 51 9.90 -0.57 -22.72
C GLY A 51 10.80 -0.40 -21.48
N ASN A 52 10.98 -1.45 -20.67
CA ASN A 52 11.70 -1.39 -19.40
C ASN A 52 12.98 -2.24 -19.39
N LYS A 53 13.96 -1.89 -18.55
CA LYS A 53 15.23 -2.64 -18.36
C LYS A 53 15.10 -3.79 -17.36
N CYS A 54 14.05 -4.61 -17.55
CA CYS A 54 13.63 -5.65 -16.63
C CYS A 54 14.69 -6.72 -16.34
N VAL A 55 15.39 -7.19 -17.38
CA VAL A 55 16.42 -8.21 -17.25
C VAL A 55 17.59 -7.65 -16.45
N ARG A 56 18.05 -6.45 -16.80
CA ARG A 56 19.17 -5.81 -16.10
C ARG A 56 18.87 -5.54 -14.62
N GLU A 57 17.65 -5.13 -14.28
CA GLU A 57 17.27 -4.95 -12.87
C GLU A 57 17.22 -6.29 -12.12
N LEU A 58 16.71 -7.37 -12.74
CA LEU A 58 16.74 -8.71 -12.13
C LEU A 58 18.19 -9.14 -11.87
N GLN A 59 19.07 -8.90 -12.83
CA GLN A 59 20.49 -9.22 -12.72
C GLN A 59 21.16 -8.44 -11.59
N LYS A 60 20.86 -7.14 -11.44
CA LYS A 60 21.33 -6.35 -10.29
C LYS A 60 20.86 -6.93 -8.97
N LYS A 61 19.60 -7.35 -8.90
CA LYS A 61 19.05 -7.93 -7.67
C LYS A 61 19.71 -9.26 -7.33
N LEU A 62 19.92 -10.14 -8.30
CA LEU A 62 20.68 -11.38 -8.11
C LEU A 62 22.13 -11.10 -7.68
N GLN A 63 22.81 -10.14 -8.32
CA GLN A 63 24.16 -9.74 -7.92
C GLN A 63 24.21 -9.25 -6.46
N SER A 64 23.24 -8.43 -6.04
CA SER A 64 23.13 -7.94 -4.66
C SER A 64 22.90 -9.03 -3.61
N LEU A 65 22.37 -10.19 -4.03
CA LEU A 65 22.18 -11.37 -3.18
C LEU A 65 23.42 -12.30 -3.16
N GLY A 66 24.51 -11.91 -3.82
CA GLY A 66 25.76 -12.67 -3.84
C GLY A 66 25.88 -13.69 -4.98
N TYR A 67 24.95 -13.70 -5.94
CA TYR A 67 25.11 -14.54 -7.13
C TYR A 67 26.14 -13.94 -8.10
N ASP A 68 26.96 -14.78 -8.72
CA ASP A 68 27.82 -14.38 -9.84
C ASP A 68 26.96 -14.01 -11.06
N GLN A 69 26.63 -12.72 -11.15
CA GLN A 69 25.68 -12.20 -12.13
C GLN A 69 26.23 -10.96 -12.82
N GLN A 70 26.25 -11.02 -14.15
CA GLN A 70 26.60 -9.89 -15.02
C GLN A 70 25.35 -9.10 -15.40
N LEU A 71 25.50 -7.78 -15.53
CA LEU A 71 24.42 -6.81 -15.83
C LEU A 71 24.26 -6.56 -17.33
N THR A 72 24.19 -7.63 -18.11
CA THR A 72 24.15 -7.58 -19.57
C THR A 72 22.82 -7.11 -20.14
N GLY A 73 21.75 -7.14 -19.34
CA GLY A 73 20.38 -6.97 -19.86
C GLY A 73 19.91 -8.14 -20.72
N ILE A 74 20.64 -9.26 -20.76
CA ILE A 74 20.30 -10.47 -21.52
C ILE A 74 20.10 -11.64 -20.55
N PHE A 75 18.91 -12.25 -20.60
CA PHE A 75 18.54 -13.38 -19.78
C PHE A 75 19.12 -14.65 -20.44
N ALA A 76 20.43 -14.85 -20.30
CA ALA A 76 21.17 -16.01 -20.80
C ALA A 76 21.26 -17.14 -19.75
N ASP A 77 21.98 -18.20 -20.07
CA ASP A 77 22.13 -19.41 -19.24
C ASP A 77 22.57 -19.12 -17.80
N ARG A 78 23.51 -18.18 -17.60
CA ARG A 78 23.95 -17.77 -16.25
C ARG A 78 22.82 -17.15 -15.44
N THR A 79 21.98 -16.33 -16.06
CA THR A 79 20.84 -15.69 -15.39
C THR A 79 19.78 -16.74 -15.02
N GLU A 80 19.50 -17.69 -15.93
CA GLU A 80 18.59 -18.80 -15.65
C GLU A 80 19.09 -19.68 -14.50
N ALA A 81 20.38 -20.03 -14.50
CA ALA A 81 20.99 -20.82 -13.44
C ALA A 81 20.89 -20.13 -12.07
N ASN A 82 21.17 -18.82 -12.01
CA ASN A 82 21.05 -18.03 -10.79
C ASN A 82 19.60 -17.93 -10.31
N VAL A 83 18.63 -17.78 -11.22
CA VAL A 83 17.20 -17.81 -10.86
C VAL A 83 16.80 -19.18 -10.31
N LYS A 84 17.26 -20.28 -10.90
CA LYS A 84 17.02 -21.63 -10.36
C LYS A 84 17.63 -21.81 -8.97
N ALA A 85 18.87 -21.35 -8.78
CA ALA A 85 19.54 -21.40 -7.48
C ALA A 85 18.79 -20.58 -6.42
N PHE A 86 18.36 -19.38 -6.78
CA PHE A 86 17.51 -18.55 -5.93
C PHE A 86 16.20 -19.25 -5.56
N GLN A 87 15.50 -19.81 -6.55
CA GLN A 87 14.25 -20.54 -6.33
C GLN A 87 14.44 -21.71 -5.35
N ARG A 88 15.50 -22.51 -5.51
CA ARG A 88 15.83 -23.59 -4.57
C ARG A 88 16.11 -23.05 -3.16
N SER A 89 16.87 -21.96 -3.04
CA SER A 89 17.17 -21.34 -1.74
C SER A 89 15.94 -20.80 -1.01
N ARG A 90 14.84 -20.56 -1.75
CA ARG A 90 13.55 -20.09 -1.22
C ARG A 90 12.48 -21.18 -1.22
N SER A 91 12.86 -22.45 -1.38
CA SER A 91 11.95 -23.59 -1.42
C SER A 91 10.83 -23.47 -2.46
N ILE A 92 11.09 -22.78 -3.58
CA ILE A 92 10.16 -22.66 -4.70
C ILE A 92 10.36 -23.88 -5.61
N ASP A 93 9.35 -24.75 -5.63
CA ASP A 93 9.31 -25.96 -6.44
C ASP A 93 8.16 -25.91 -7.47
N PRO A 94 8.39 -26.33 -8.74
CA PRO A 94 9.69 -26.66 -9.35
C PRO A 94 10.59 -25.42 -9.60
N PRO A 95 11.92 -25.52 -9.45
CA PRO A 95 12.86 -24.44 -9.77
C PRO A 95 13.08 -24.36 -11.29
N VAL A 96 12.11 -23.75 -11.98
CA VAL A 96 12.04 -23.68 -13.45
C VAL A 96 13.00 -22.66 -14.09
N GLY A 97 13.61 -21.75 -13.32
CA GLY A 97 14.53 -20.74 -13.85
C GLY A 97 13.84 -19.53 -14.49
N ILE A 98 12.53 -19.38 -14.23
CA ILE A 98 11.69 -18.30 -14.74
C ILE A 98 11.43 -17.28 -13.62
N PHE A 99 11.59 -16.00 -13.92
CA PHE A 99 11.18 -14.90 -13.06
C PHE A 99 9.68 -14.62 -13.24
N GLY A 100 8.85 -15.48 -12.63
CA GLY A 100 7.39 -15.33 -12.56
C GLY A 100 6.91 -14.73 -11.22
N PRO A 101 5.59 -14.70 -10.97
CA PRO A 101 5.00 -14.10 -9.76
C PRO A 101 5.60 -14.65 -8.45
N LYS A 102 5.69 -15.98 -8.29
CA LYS A 102 6.28 -16.60 -7.08
C LYS A 102 7.73 -16.17 -6.85
N THR A 103 8.56 -16.19 -7.90
CA THR A 103 9.97 -15.77 -7.83
C THR A 103 10.08 -14.29 -7.46
N ARG A 104 9.21 -13.45 -8.03
CA ARG A 104 9.17 -12.02 -7.79
C ARG A 104 8.80 -11.68 -6.36
N ASP A 105 7.77 -12.33 -5.82
CA ASP A 105 7.35 -12.13 -4.43
C ASP A 105 8.43 -12.57 -3.45
N ALA A 106 9.11 -13.69 -3.72
CA ALA A 106 10.23 -14.12 -2.89
C ALA A 106 11.46 -13.19 -2.99
N LEU A 107 11.68 -12.57 -4.16
CA LEU A 107 12.84 -11.72 -4.41
C LEU A 107 12.66 -10.28 -3.88
N LEU A 108 11.44 -9.75 -3.95
CA LEU A 108 11.11 -8.37 -3.61
C LEU A 108 10.32 -8.24 -2.30
N GLY A 109 9.91 -9.37 -1.72
CA GLY A 109 8.81 -9.40 -0.75
C GLY A 109 7.45 -9.25 -1.44
N PRO A 110 6.35 -9.55 -0.73
CA PRO A 110 5.01 -9.25 -1.24
C PRO A 110 4.97 -7.77 -1.67
N PRO A 111 4.15 -7.41 -2.69
CA PRO A 111 3.88 -6.00 -2.95
C PRO A 111 3.55 -5.36 -1.62
N GLN A 112 4.15 -4.19 -1.34
CA GLN A 112 3.77 -3.46 -0.15
C GLN A 112 2.27 -3.24 -0.28
N GLN A 113 1.50 -4.00 0.51
CA GLN A 113 0.10 -3.74 0.75
C GLN A 113 0.06 -2.23 1.03
N PRO A 114 -0.86 -1.46 0.42
CA PRO A 114 -1.01 -0.07 0.83
C PRO A 114 -0.98 -0.05 2.35
N ASP A 115 -0.15 0.81 2.94
CA ASP A 115 -0.01 0.95 4.38
C ASP A 115 -1.34 1.46 4.93
N ILE A 116 -2.30 0.53 4.99
CA ILE A 116 -3.62 0.71 5.55
C ILE A 116 -3.35 0.57 7.04
N PRO A 117 -3.34 1.68 7.79
CA PRO A 117 -3.14 1.59 9.23
C PRO A 117 -4.19 0.64 9.81
N GLU A 118 -3.84 -0.13 10.83
CA GLU A 118 -4.82 -0.96 11.50
C GLU A 118 -5.97 -0.10 12.04
N PRO A 119 -7.23 -0.55 11.88
CA PRO A 119 -8.36 0.23 12.30
C PRO A 119 -8.48 0.24 13.82
N ILE A 120 -8.52 1.45 14.40
CA ILE A 120 -8.77 1.64 15.84
C ILE A 120 -10.28 1.77 16.05
N PHE A 121 -10.85 0.88 16.85
CA PHE A 121 -12.27 0.88 17.20
C PHE A 121 -12.50 1.13 18.69
N SER A 122 -13.59 1.83 19.00
CA SER A 122 -14.26 1.76 20.30
C SER A 122 -15.57 1.00 20.15
N THR A 123 -16.05 0.38 21.23
CA THR A 123 -17.28 -0.43 21.21
C THR A 123 -18.20 -0.06 22.36
N ASP A 124 -19.50 -0.08 22.10
CA ASP A 124 -20.49 -0.11 23.17
C ASP A 124 -20.72 -1.56 23.64
N PRO A 125 -21.24 -1.77 24.86
CA PRO A 125 -21.64 -3.10 25.30
C PRO A 125 -22.64 -3.70 24.30
N CYS A 126 -22.22 -4.78 23.63
CA CYS A 126 -23.11 -5.48 22.70
C CYS A 126 -24.26 -6.14 23.46
N THR A 127 -25.46 -6.08 22.89
CA THR A 127 -26.59 -6.92 23.34
C THR A 127 -26.77 -8.11 22.41
N ASN A 128 -27.67 -9.03 22.76
CA ASN A 128 -28.00 -10.17 21.91
C ASN A 128 -28.65 -9.78 20.58
N THR A 129 -29.15 -8.55 20.43
CA THR A 129 -29.90 -8.07 19.26
C THR A 129 -29.17 -7.00 18.46
N ARG A 130 -28.27 -6.24 19.09
CA ARG A 130 -27.57 -5.12 18.47
C ARG A 130 -26.18 -4.92 19.05
N CYS A 131 -25.21 -4.64 18.19
CA CYS A 131 -23.93 -4.08 18.62
C CYS A 131 -23.50 -2.90 17.74
N SER A 132 -22.92 -1.89 18.37
CA SER A 132 -22.38 -0.71 17.70
C SER A 132 -20.90 -0.56 18.03
N ILE A 133 -20.10 -0.40 16.98
CA ILE A 133 -18.68 -0.12 17.06
C ILE A 133 -18.40 1.19 16.31
N TYR A 134 -17.34 1.88 16.69
CA TYR A 134 -17.01 3.21 16.19
C TYR A 134 -15.57 3.21 15.72
N LEU A 135 -15.36 3.47 14.42
CA LEU A 135 -14.05 3.77 13.87
C LEU A 135 -13.70 5.21 14.26
N SER A 136 -12.53 5.46 14.86
CA SER A 136 -12.15 6.79 15.35
C SER A 136 -12.26 7.90 14.27
N ARG A 137 -12.32 9.17 14.68
CA ARG A 137 -12.38 10.29 13.72
C ARG A 137 -11.12 10.34 12.86
N THR A 138 -9.95 10.12 13.46
CA THR A 138 -8.67 10.09 12.74
C THR A 138 -8.62 8.97 11.73
N THR A 139 -8.98 7.74 12.11
CA THR A 139 -8.97 6.60 11.19
C THR A 139 -10.02 6.72 10.09
N THR A 140 -11.22 7.23 10.42
CA THR A 140 -12.29 7.50 9.44
C THR A 140 -11.80 8.46 8.35
N ARG A 141 -11.15 9.57 8.72
CA ARG A 141 -10.59 10.53 7.75
C ARG A 141 -9.44 9.94 6.95
N LYS A 142 -8.52 9.22 7.61
CA LYS A 142 -7.36 8.60 6.95
C LYS A 142 -7.82 7.59 5.89
N TYR A 143 -8.80 6.75 6.22
CA TYR A 143 -9.38 5.81 5.26
C TYR A 143 -10.16 6.48 4.13
N ALA A 144 -10.95 7.52 4.43
CA ALA A 144 -11.63 8.28 3.38
C ALA A 144 -10.62 8.92 2.39
N GLY A 145 -9.53 9.49 2.90
CA GLY A 145 -8.43 10.02 2.08
C GLY A 145 -7.75 8.94 1.23
N LEU A 146 -7.36 7.81 1.83
CA LEU A 146 -6.76 6.68 1.11
C LEU A 146 -7.64 6.18 -0.03
N ILE A 147 -8.95 6.08 0.18
CA ILE A 147 -9.89 5.63 -0.86
C ILE A 147 -10.09 6.68 -1.95
N ALA A 148 -10.06 7.97 -1.60
CA ALA A 148 -10.17 9.06 -2.56
C ALA A 148 -8.95 9.10 -3.50
N GLU A 149 -7.75 8.92 -2.96
CA GLU A 149 -6.50 8.90 -3.73
C GLU A 149 -6.33 7.60 -4.53
N ARG A 150 -6.77 6.47 -3.97
CA ARG A 150 -6.58 5.14 -4.55
C ARG A 150 -7.90 4.37 -4.53
N PRO A 151 -8.72 4.43 -5.59
CA PRO A 151 -10.00 3.74 -5.64
C PRO A 151 -9.92 2.23 -5.36
N LEU A 152 -8.80 1.58 -5.74
CA LEU A 152 -8.54 0.17 -5.48
C LEU A 152 -8.36 -0.16 -3.98
N ALA A 153 -8.03 0.83 -3.14
CA ALA A 153 -7.93 0.65 -1.70
C ALA A 153 -9.30 0.48 -1.04
N ALA A 154 -10.41 0.83 -1.70
CA ALA A 154 -11.77 0.70 -1.16
C ALA A 154 -12.07 -0.73 -0.70
N THR A 155 -11.73 -1.73 -1.52
CA THR A 155 -11.97 -3.15 -1.20
C THR A 155 -11.09 -3.61 -0.04
N ALA A 156 -9.81 -3.21 -0.01
CA ALA A 156 -8.89 -3.56 1.05
C ALA A 156 -9.28 -2.93 2.40
N VAL A 157 -9.61 -1.63 2.40
CA VAL A 157 -10.08 -0.91 3.60
C VAL A 157 -11.40 -1.47 4.10
N SER A 158 -12.36 -1.72 3.21
CA SER A 158 -13.66 -2.28 3.59
C SER A 158 -13.51 -3.67 4.22
N THR A 159 -12.68 -4.51 3.63
CA THR A 159 -12.36 -5.83 4.17
C THR A 159 -11.66 -5.74 5.53
N ALA A 160 -10.71 -4.81 5.71
CA ALA A 160 -10.03 -4.61 6.98
C ALA A 160 -10.99 -4.17 8.09
N ILE A 161 -11.83 -3.16 7.81
CA ILE A 161 -12.86 -2.67 8.74
C ILE A 161 -13.80 -3.82 9.13
N LEU A 162 -14.32 -4.57 8.16
CA LEU A 162 -15.29 -5.64 8.41
C LEU A 162 -14.69 -6.82 9.17
N ARG A 163 -13.46 -7.24 8.83
CA ARG A 163 -12.79 -8.34 9.54
C ARG A 163 -12.54 -8.00 11.00
N THR A 164 -11.97 -6.83 11.27
CA THR A 164 -11.65 -6.42 12.65
C THR A 164 -12.92 -6.14 13.45
N ALA A 165 -13.93 -5.51 12.85
CA ALA A 165 -15.26 -5.37 13.42
C ALA A 165 -15.83 -6.73 13.86
N CYS A 166 -15.83 -7.71 12.96
CA CYS A 166 -16.30 -9.06 13.25
C CYS A 166 -15.50 -9.74 14.37
N ALA A 167 -14.17 -9.64 14.36
CA ALA A 167 -13.30 -10.29 15.34
C ALA A 167 -13.53 -9.79 16.76
N GLN A 168 -13.74 -8.48 16.93
CA GLN A 168 -14.03 -7.87 18.24
C GLN A 168 -15.37 -8.33 18.83
N LEU A 169 -16.32 -8.74 17.99
CA LEU A 169 -17.68 -9.03 18.42
C LEU A 169 -17.90 -10.46 18.91
N LYS A 170 -16.90 -11.37 18.78
CA LYS A 170 -16.98 -12.80 19.22
C LYS A 170 -18.35 -13.46 18.93
N VAL A 171 -19.01 -13.12 17.83
CA VAL A 171 -20.44 -13.43 17.64
C VAL A 171 -20.62 -14.92 17.29
N LEU A 172 -21.33 -15.64 18.16
CA LEU A 172 -21.80 -17.02 17.99
C LEU A 172 -22.91 -17.18 16.93
N PHE A 173 -23.42 -16.08 16.38
CA PHE A 173 -24.39 -16.06 15.29
C PHE A 173 -23.74 -15.59 13.99
N ALA A 174 -23.55 -16.58 13.11
CA ALA A 174 -23.16 -16.50 11.70
C ALA A 174 -21.67 -16.29 11.40
N ALA A 175 -20.93 -17.40 11.51
CA ALA A 175 -19.74 -17.68 10.69
C ALA A 175 -19.95 -17.41 9.17
N VAL A 176 -21.21 -17.28 8.72
CA VAL A 176 -21.61 -17.01 7.33
C VAL A 176 -21.56 -15.52 6.93
N VAL A 177 -21.73 -14.57 7.87
CA VAL A 177 -21.81 -13.12 7.54
C VAL A 177 -20.43 -12.47 7.35
N CYS A 178 -19.38 -12.98 7.98
CA CYS A 178 -18.05 -12.34 7.96
C CYS A 178 -17.15 -12.73 6.77
N GLN A 179 -17.48 -13.78 5.99
CA GLN A 179 -16.72 -14.16 4.79
C GLN A 179 -17.37 -13.73 3.46
N VAL A 180 -18.70 -13.54 3.42
CA VAL A 180 -19.45 -13.46 2.16
C VAL A 180 -19.72 -12.02 1.69
N VAL A 181 -19.52 -10.99 2.52
CA VAL A 181 -20.14 -9.67 2.24
C VAL A 181 -19.17 -8.48 2.17
N ALA A 182 -17.86 -8.72 2.09
CA ALA A 182 -16.89 -7.64 1.90
C ALA A 182 -17.09 -6.91 0.56
N ASP A 183 -17.35 -7.66 -0.53
CA ASP A 183 -17.52 -7.08 -1.86
C ASP A 183 -18.86 -6.35 -2.01
N HIS A 184 -19.94 -6.89 -1.44
CA HIS A 184 -21.26 -6.27 -1.52
C HIS A 184 -21.39 -5.01 -0.66
N TYR A 185 -20.65 -4.92 0.46
CA TYR A 185 -20.65 -3.72 1.31
C TYR A 185 -19.55 -2.71 0.99
N ALA A 186 -18.57 -3.03 0.14
CA ALA A 186 -17.45 -2.12 -0.17
C ALA A 186 -17.92 -0.75 -0.68
N ALA A 187 -18.93 -0.71 -1.54
CA ALA A 187 -19.52 0.53 -2.02
C ALA A 187 -20.19 1.33 -0.89
N ARG A 188 -20.91 0.66 0.02
CA ARG A 188 -21.58 1.29 1.17
C ARG A 188 -20.57 1.83 2.18
N VAL A 189 -19.50 1.07 2.46
CA VAL A 189 -18.42 1.49 3.35
C VAL A 189 -17.69 2.70 2.77
N LYS A 190 -17.33 2.67 1.47
CA LYS A 190 -16.72 3.80 0.78
C LYS A 190 -17.55 5.07 0.92
N THR A 191 -18.84 5.01 0.57
CA THR A 191 -19.74 6.17 0.66
C THR A 191 -19.89 6.64 2.11
N ALA A 192 -20.01 5.72 3.07
CA ALA A 192 -20.16 6.07 4.48
C ALA A 192 -18.90 6.70 5.08
N LEU A 193 -17.70 6.22 4.71
CA LEU A 193 -16.42 6.82 5.10
C LEU A 193 -16.29 8.24 4.55
N ALA A 194 -16.61 8.45 3.26
CA ALA A 194 -16.60 9.77 2.64
C ALA A 194 -17.56 10.73 3.35
N ASN A 195 -18.81 10.31 3.58
CA ASN A 195 -19.83 11.10 4.25
C ASN A 195 -19.43 11.42 5.71
N ALA A 196 -18.92 10.45 6.45
CA ALA A 196 -18.49 10.66 7.83
C ALA A 196 -17.28 11.62 7.90
N SER A 197 -16.31 11.45 7.01
CA SER A 197 -15.14 12.34 6.91
C SER A 197 -15.54 13.78 6.60
N GLN A 198 -16.43 14.00 5.63
CA GLN A 198 -16.96 15.33 5.28
C GLN A 198 -17.70 16.02 6.44
N GLN A 199 -18.35 15.24 7.30
CA GLN A 199 -19.06 15.77 8.46
C GLN A 199 -18.18 15.94 9.69
N HIS A 200 -16.86 15.70 9.59
CA HIS A 200 -15.95 15.60 10.73
C HIS A 200 -16.42 14.60 11.81
N ALA A 201 -17.19 13.60 11.38
CA ALA A 201 -17.76 12.55 12.19
C ALA A 201 -16.86 11.30 12.17
N CYS A 202 -17.08 10.41 13.13
CA CYS A 202 -16.52 9.07 13.10
C CYS A 202 -17.51 8.11 12.40
N LEU A 203 -17.03 6.97 11.93
CA LEU A 203 -17.91 5.98 11.30
C LEU A 203 -18.45 5.01 12.37
N ARG A 204 -19.76 5.07 12.63
CA ARG A 204 -20.46 4.06 13.44
C ARG A 204 -20.90 2.91 12.55
N ILE A 205 -20.49 1.71 12.93
CA ILE A 205 -20.87 0.45 12.29
C ILE A 205 -21.81 -0.25 13.26
N THR A 206 -23.03 -0.52 12.83
CA THR A 206 -24.04 -1.17 13.67
C THR A 206 -24.47 -2.48 13.05
N LEU A 207 -24.35 -3.54 13.84
CA LEU A 207 -24.84 -4.87 13.54
C LEU A 207 -26.16 -5.09 14.27
N THR A 208 -27.16 -5.55 13.53
CA THR A 208 -28.46 -5.95 14.07
C THR A 208 -28.77 -7.37 13.64
N ARG A 209 -29.38 -8.13 14.54
CA ARG A 209 -29.78 -9.51 14.26
C ARG A 209 -30.80 -9.53 13.09
N PRO A 210 -30.71 -10.47 12.12
CA PRO A 210 -31.54 -10.45 10.90
C PRO A 210 -33.05 -10.62 11.13
N ASP A 211 -33.44 -11.30 12.21
CA ASP A 211 -34.82 -11.42 12.71
C ASP A 211 -35.39 -10.07 13.18
N ALA A 212 -34.54 -9.16 13.62
CA ALA A 212 -34.92 -7.84 14.14
C ALA A 212 -34.87 -6.73 13.07
N SER A 213 -34.17 -6.94 11.95
CA SER A 213 -34.07 -5.96 10.88
C SER A 213 -33.67 -6.58 9.53
N GLN A 214 -34.28 -6.06 8.46
CA GLN A 214 -33.95 -6.44 7.08
C GLN A 214 -32.54 -5.97 6.64
N VAL A 215 -31.93 -5.01 7.35
CA VAL A 215 -30.58 -4.50 7.06
C VAL A 215 -29.66 -4.81 8.24
N PRO A 216 -29.02 -5.99 8.27
CA PRO A 216 -28.26 -6.48 9.42
C PRO A 216 -26.97 -5.68 9.69
N LEU A 217 -26.51 -4.88 8.72
CA LEU A 217 -25.29 -4.08 8.81
C LEU A 217 -25.52 -2.67 8.26
N THR A 218 -25.25 -1.68 9.11
CA THR A 218 -25.41 -0.26 8.78
C THR A 218 -24.16 0.54 9.12
N PHE A 219 -23.92 1.59 8.32
CA PHE A 219 -22.76 2.47 8.41
C PHE A 219 -23.28 3.91 8.45
N THR A 220 -23.05 4.61 9.55
CA THR A 220 -23.60 5.97 9.75
C THR A 220 -22.55 6.89 10.34
N PRO A 221 -22.46 8.16 9.89
CA PRO A 221 -21.70 9.19 10.60
C PRO A 221 -22.21 9.34 12.04
N ASP A 222 -21.30 9.46 12.99
CA ASP A 222 -21.62 9.73 14.39
C ASP A 222 -20.69 10.84 14.92
N LYS A 223 -21.24 11.77 15.72
CA LYS A 223 -20.50 12.90 16.29
C LYS A 223 -20.39 12.83 17.81
N SER A 224 -20.96 11.80 18.43
CA SER A 224 -20.98 11.62 19.88
C SER A 224 -19.58 11.49 20.48
N SER A 225 -19.49 11.52 21.81
CA SER A 225 -18.26 11.27 22.56
C SER A 225 -17.69 9.86 22.39
N ARG A 226 -18.47 8.92 21.84
CA ARG A 226 -18.01 7.56 21.48
C ARG A 226 -16.94 7.58 20.39
N CYS A 227 -16.94 8.65 19.58
CA CYS A 227 -15.93 8.98 18.60
C CYS A 227 -14.66 9.51 19.26
N GLN A 228 -13.93 8.63 19.97
CA GLN A 228 -12.60 8.97 20.47
C GLN A 228 -11.65 9.28 19.30
N ALA A 229 -10.59 10.04 19.59
CA ALA A 229 -9.72 10.69 18.61
C ALA A 229 -9.03 9.68 17.69
#